data_AF-A0A310SV46-F1
#
_entry.id   AF-A0A310SV46-F1
#
_cell.length_a   1.000
_cell.length_b   1.000
_cell.length_c   1.000
_cell.angle_alpha   90.00
_cell.angle_beta   90.00
_cell.angle_gamma   90.00
#
_symmetry.space_group_name_H-M   'P 1'
#
loop_
_entity.id
_entity.type
_entity.pdbx_description
1 polymer ?
#
loop_
_entity_poly.entity_id
_entity_poly.type
_entity_poly.pdbx_seq_one_letter_code
_entity_poly.pdbx_strand_id
1 'polypeptide(L)' 'MFLSNVLLKKAKSKFILVLLESVASGHRVIRCRERVSDKLEVVIFDPYVQDKVLYREWKKIKSL' A
#
# COMPACT_ATOMS: atom_id res chain seq x y z
N MET A 1 -22.51 29.82 -7.24
CA MET A 1 -22.03 29.08 -8.43
C MET A 1 -21.03 28.01 -7.98
N PHE A 2 -21.33 26.73 -8.20
CA PHE A 2 -20.56 25.56 -7.70
C PHE A 2 -19.37 25.14 -8.60
N LEU A 3 -19.01 25.94 -9.61
CA LEU A 3 -17.97 25.60 -10.59
C LEU A 3 -16.53 25.75 -10.06
N SER A 4 -16.30 26.52 -9.01
CA SER A 4 -14.97 26.77 -8.45
C SER A 4 -14.34 25.55 -7.76
N ASN A 5 -15.15 24.70 -7.13
CA ASN A 5 -14.65 23.52 -6.40
C ASN A 5 -14.06 22.43 -7.31
N VAL A 6 -14.49 22.37 -8.58
CA VAL A 6 -13.95 21.41 -9.55
C VAL A 6 -12.52 21.79 -9.94
N LEU A 7 -12.25 23.09 -10.11
CA LEU A 7 -10.93 23.61 -10.51
C LEU A 7 -9.91 23.65 -9.36
N LEU A 8 -10.36 23.73 -8.10
CA LEU A 8 -9.49 23.68 -6.92
C LEU A 8 -9.17 22.25 -6.44
N LYS A 9 -9.70 21.20 -7.08
CA LYS A 9 -9.52 19.83 -6.60
C LYS A 9 -8.11 19.34 -6.87
N LYS A 10 -7.37 19.01 -5.80
CA LYS A 10 -6.02 18.41 -5.90
C LYS A 10 -6.08 17.13 -6.75
N ALA A 11 -5.21 17.06 -7.76
CA ALA A 11 -5.08 15.88 -8.60
C ALA A 11 -4.79 14.64 -7.75
N LYS A 12 -5.52 13.55 -8.01
CA LYS A 12 -5.29 12.27 -7.32
C LYS A 12 -4.00 11.66 -7.86
N SER A 13 -3.13 11.19 -6.97
CA SER A 13 -1.93 10.48 -7.40
C SER A 13 -2.20 9.06 -7.88
N LYS A 14 -1.37 8.65 -8.84
CA LYS A 14 -1.38 7.32 -9.42
C LYS A 14 -0.94 6.25 -8.42
N PHE A 15 0.04 6.55 -7.57
CA PHE A 15 0.64 5.59 -6.64
C PHE A 15 0.28 5.87 -5.18
N ILE A 16 0.18 4.80 -4.41
CA ILE A 16 -0.13 4.84 -2.99
C ILE A 16 0.91 4.00 -2.25
N LEU A 17 1.37 4.51 -1.11
CA LEU A 17 2.19 3.78 -0.15
C LEU A 17 1.30 2.91 0.73
N VAL A 18 1.59 1.63 0.75
CA VAL A 18 0.88 0.62 1.53
C VAL A 18 1.84 -0.09 2.47
N LEU A 19 1.32 -0.45 3.64
CA LEU A 19 1.98 -1.29 4.60
C LEU A 19 1.53 -2.73 4.36
N LEU A 20 2.51 -3.59 4.16
CA LEU A 20 2.36 -5.03 4.08
C LEU A 20 2.74 -5.64 5.42
N GLU A 21 2.07 -6.71 5.81
CA GLU A 21 2.33 -7.45 7.04
C GLU A 21 2.53 -8.94 6.73
N SER A 22 3.56 -9.54 7.32
CA SER A 22 3.83 -10.97 7.24
C SER A 22 2.70 -11.74 7.91
N VAL A 23 2.24 -12.80 7.24
CA VAL A 23 1.23 -13.70 7.81
C VAL A 23 1.78 -14.51 8.98
N ALA A 24 3.09 -14.74 9.06
CA ALA A 24 3.69 -15.60 10.10
C ALA A 24 4.13 -14.81 11.34
N SER A 25 4.88 -13.73 11.18
CA SER A 25 5.52 -13.02 12.31
C SER A 25 4.92 -11.65 12.63
N GLY A 26 4.09 -11.09 11.75
CA GLY A 26 3.65 -9.70 11.83
C GLY A 26 4.74 -8.67 11.47
N HIS A 27 5.89 -9.09 10.90
CA HIS A 27 6.87 -8.16 10.33
C HIS A 27 6.21 -7.28 9.27
N ARG A 28 6.59 -6.00 9.22
CA ARG A 28 5.95 -5.01 8.35
C ARG A 28 6.92 -4.41 7.37
N VAL A 29 6.49 -4.32 6.12
CA VAL A 29 7.26 -3.71 5.04
C VAL A 29 6.41 -2.72 4.25
N ILE A 30 7.06 -1.72 3.67
CA ILE A 30 6.37 -0.66 2.91
C ILE A 30 6.60 -0.89 1.42
N ARG A 31 5.54 -0.81 0.64
CA ARG A 31 5.60 -0.88 -0.83
C ARG A 31 4.67 0.15 -1.48
N CYS A 32 4.95 0.44 -2.74
CA CYS A 32 4.09 1.26 -3.58
C CYS A 32 3.19 0.36 -4.42
N ARG A 33 1.92 0.72 -4.56
CA ARG A 33 0.99 0.10 -5.52
C ARG A 33 0.22 1.15 -6.30
N GLU A 34 -0.32 0.75 -7.45
CA GLU A 34 -1.22 1.63 -8.21
C GLU A 34 -2.56 1.77 -7.51
N ARG A 35 -3.15 2.98 -7.54
CA ARG A 35 -4.39 3.30 -6.83
C ARG A 35 -5.59 2.47 -7.26
N VAL A 36 -5.63 2.05 -8.53
CA VAL A 36 -6.75 1.29 -9.12
C VAL A 36 -6.48 -0.21 -9.11
N SER A 37 -5.32 -0.65 -8.60
CA SER A 37 -4.98 -2.07 -8.51
C SER A 37 -5.69 -2.78 -7.35
N ASP A 38 -5.72 -4.11 -7.40
CA ASP A 38 -6.14 -4.95 -6.29
C ASP A 38 -5.18 -4.87 -5.09
N LYS A 39 -5.57 -5.51 -3.98
CA LYS A 39 -4.72 -5.59 -2.79
C LYS A 39 -3.43 -6.33 -3.10
N LEU A 40 -2.32 -5.81 -2.60
CA LEU A 40 -1.01 -6.39 -2.86
C LEU A 40 -0.75 -7.61 -1.97
N GLU A 41 -0.42 -8.75 -2.57
CA GLU A 41 0.09 -9.95 -1.90
C GLU A 41 1.44 -10.33 -2.51
N VAL A 42 2.48 -10.47 -1.67
CA VAL A 42 3.85 -10.71 -2.16
C VAL A 42 4.54 -11.69 -1.25
N VAL A 43 5.32 -12.61 -1.82
CA VAL A 43 6.19 -13.50 -1.07
C VAL A 43 7.54 -12.83 -0.87
N ILE A 44 7.90 -12.54 0.39
CA ILE A 44 9.14 -11.84 0.78
C ILE A 44 9.80 -12.63 1.91
N PHE A 45 11.12 -12.54 1.99
CA PHE A 45 11.87 -13.08 3.12
C PHE A 45 11.50 -12.37 4.41
N ASP A 46 11.07 -13.14 5.41
CA ASP A 46 10.77 -12.67 6.75
C ASP A 46 11.98 -12.91 7.67
N PRO A 47 12.61 -11.86 8.23
CA PRO A 47 13.80 -12.01 9.06
C PRO A 47 13.55 -12.74 10.38
N TYR A 48 12.31 -12.76 10.90
CA TYR A 48 12.00 -13.47 12.15
C TYR A 48 11.82 -14.97 11.95
N VAL A 49 11.21 -15.37 10.83
CA VAL A 49 11.03 -16.78 10.46
C VAL A 49 12.26 -17.32 9.75
N GLN A 50 13.09 -16.44 9.19
CA GLN A 50 14.24 -16.77 8.33
C GLN A 50 13.86 -17.58 7.09
N ASP A 51 12.65 -17.37 6.58
CA ASP A 51 12.14 -18.01 5.38
C ASP A 51 11.24 -17.06 4.57
N LYS A 52 10.89 -17.44 3.35
CA LYS A 52 9.97 -16.72 2.47
C LYS A 52 8.54 -16.92 2.92
N VAL A 53 7.91 -15.84 3.36
CA VAL A 53 6.53 -15.82 3.85
C VAL A 53 5.67 -14.93 2.96
N LEU A 54 4.36 -15.22 2.91
CA LEU A 54 3.39 -14.36 2.28
C LEU A 54 3.17 -13.08 3.12
N TYR A 55 3.29 -11.94 2.47
CA TYR A 55 2.94 -10.63 3.02
C TYR A 55 1.65 -10.13 2.38
N ARG A 56 0.73 -9.64 3.21
CA ARG A 56 -0.57 -9.10 2.78
C ARG A 56 -0.70 -7.62 3.09
N GLU A 57 -1.40 -6.89 2.23
CA GLU A 57 -1.68 -5.47 2.45
C GLU A 57 -2.55 -5.29 3.70
N TRP A 58 -2.00 -4.59 4.69
CA TRP A 58 -2.68 -4.29 5.95
C TRP A 58 -3.41 -2.96 5.89
N LYS A 59 -2.67 -1.88 5.58
CA LYS A 59 -3.22 -0.53 5.52
C LYS A 59 -2.53 0.36 4.51
N LYS A 60 -3.28 1.30 3.96
CA LYS A 60 -2.74 2.45 3.24
C LYS A 60 -2.08 3.43 4.23
N ILE A 61 -0.88 3.89 3.90
CA ILE A 61 -0.15 4.91 4.67
C ILE A 61 -0.47 6.30 4.13
N LYS A 62 -0.09 6.57 2.87
CA LYS A 62 -0.32 7.87 2.22
C LYS A 62 -0.46 7.72 0.71
N SER A 63 -1.21 8.63 0.10
CA SER A 63 -1.07 8.89 -1.34
C SER A 63 0.23 9.64 -1.57
N LEU A 64 1.01 9.17 -2.55
CA LEU A 64 2.16 9.93 -3.05
C LEU A 64 1.70 11.17 -3.81
#